data_AF-A0A241WIM9-F1
#
_entry.id   AF-A0A241WIM9-F1
#
_cell.length_a   1.000
_cell.length_b   1.000
_cell.length_c   1.000
_cell.angle_alpha   90.00
_cell.angle_beta   90.00
_cell.angle_gamma   90.00
#
_symmetry.space_group_name_H-M   'P 1'
#
loop_
_entity.id
_entity.type
_entity.pdbx_description
1 polymer ?
#
loop_
_entity_poly.entity_id
_entity_poly.type
_entity_poly.pdbx_seq_one_letter_code
_entity_poly.pdbx_strand_id
1 'polypeptide(L)'
;MSKDALNDVRAAEDERVMQKNAQKILAAIKSDPFGLSVSQIANNTRLSVKTVRNVIATLDEAQDNGLGIFTIKDSTNNQPESVNSETQPDVPQNEKEKLIDTPADNPPLDISGGVEPKAEVKTSTQKSEVIKVVDPDNQPEIVTDPFEQYKSMVETVTVEKKSVSLNAKQLSNLLQDLFGLKNVQFFAEGQSITRLSAQLSDEVML
;
A
#
# COMPACT_ATOMS: atom_id res chain seq x y z
N MET A 1 38.97 -22.24 -34.24
CA MET A 1 38.28 -20.96 -34.05
C MET A 1 39.13 -20.10 -33.13
N SER A 2 39.45 -18.86 -33.51
CA SER A 2 40.25 -17.96 -32.66
C SER A 2 39.48 -17.60 -31.38
N LYS A 3 40.18 -17.27 -30.30
CA LYS A 3 39.56 -16.86 -29.02
C LYS A 3 38.64 -15.64 -29.20
N ASP A 4 38.92 -14.80 -30.19
CA ASP A 4 38.18 -13.56 -30.49
C ASP A 4 36.76 -13.87 -30.99
N ALA A 5 36.63 -14.83 -31.92
CA ALA A 5 35.33 -15.21 -32.48
C ALA A 5 34.38 -15.84 -31.43
N LEU A 6 34.93 -16.46 -30.38
CA LEU A 6 34.13 -17.02 -29.28
C LEU A 6 33.61 -15.92 -28.33
N ASN A 7 34.38 -14.85 -28.15
CA ASN A 7 34.00 -13.72 -27.30
C ASN A 7 32.92 -12.86 -27.94
N ASP A 8 33.00 -12.64 -29.26
CA ASP A 8 31.99 -11.88 -30.01
C ASP A 8 30.61 -12.54 -29.99
N VAL A 9 30.56 -13.87 -30.13
CA VAL A 9 29.30 -14.63 -30.05
C VAL A 9 28.69 -14.54 -28.65
N ARG A 10 29.53 -14.57 -27.61
CA ARG A 10 29.07 -14.45 -26.22
C ARG A 10 28.55 -13.05 -25.91
N ALA A 11 29.25 -12.01 -26.37
CA ALA A 11 28.83 -10.63 -26.20
C ALA A 11 27.47 -10.37 -26.88
N ALA A 12 27.26 -10.90 -28.08
CA ALA A 12 25.99 -10.77 -28.80
C ALA A 12 24.81 -11.47 -28.06
N GLU A 13 25.06 -12.62 -27.43
CA GLU A 13 24.03 -13.30 -26.63
C GLU A 13 23.73 -12.56 -25.33
N ASP A 14 24.76 -12.08 -24.63
CA ASP A 14 24.61 -11.29 -23.41
C ASP A 14 23.79 -10.00 -23.66
N GLU A 15 24.03 -9.33 -24.81
CA GLU A 15 23.25 -8.16 -25.24
C GLU A 15 21.77 -8.50 -25.48
N ARG A 16 21.48 -9.63 -26.13
CA ARG A 16 20.10 -10.09 -26.36
C ARG A 16 19.38 -10.40 -25.05
N VAL A 17 20.05 -11.08 -24.12
CA VAL A 17 19.50 -11.37 -22.79
C VAL A 17 19.23 -10.08 -22.02
N MET A 18 20.15 -9.12 -22.10
CA MET A 18 20.01 -7.82 -21.47
C MET A 18 18.82 -7.03 -22.05
N GLN A 19 18.68 -6.99 -23.37
CA GLN A 19 17.56 -6.30 -24.03
C GLN A 19 16.21 -6.93 -23.68
N LYS A 20 16.14 -8.27 -23.59
CA LYS A 20 14.93 -8.98 -23.14
C LYS A 20 14.58 -8.64 -21.68
N ASN A 21 15.59 -8.53 -20.82
CA ASN A 21 15.38 -8.13 -19.42
C ASN A 21 14.93 -6.66 -19.31
N ALA A 22 15.49 -5.78 -20.13
CA ALA A 22 15.08 -4.38 -20.25
C ALA A 22 13.60 -4.25 -20.62
N GLN A 23 13.15 -4.98 -21.64
CA GLN A 23 11.75 -4.98 -22.06
C GLN A 23 10.80 -5.43 -20.94
N LYS A 24 11.17 -6.47 -20.18
CA LYS A 24 10.36 -6.92 -19.03
C LYS A 24 10.25 -5.83 -17.95
N ILE A 25 11.36 -5.16 -17.66
CA ILE A 25 11.40 -4.09 -16.65
C ILE A 25 10.54 -2.91 -17.12
N LEU A 26 10.70 -2.47 -18.38
CA LEU A 26 9.88 -1.40 -18.94
C LEU A 26 8.39 -1.75 -18.95
N ALA A 27 8.03 -2.97 -19.32
CA ALA A 27 6.64 -3.43 -19.29
C ALA A 27 6.06 -3.43 -17.86
N ALA A 28 6.86 -3.84 -16.87
CA ALA A 28 6.44 -3.80 -15.47
C ALA A 28 6.24 -2.36 -14.97
N ILE A 29 7.16 -1.45 -15.28
CA ILE A 29 7.04 -0.05 -14.88
C ILE A 29 5.85 0.61 -15.60
N LYS A 30 5.65 0.35 -16.90
CA LYS A 30 4.49 0.85 -17.68
C LYS A 30 3.15 0.37 -17.14
N SER A 31 3.11 -0.76 -16.44
CA SER A 31 1.87 -1.28 -15.86
C SER A 31 1.43 -0.56 -14.59
N ASP A 32 2.32 0.20 -13.94
CA ASP A 32 2.02 0.94 -12.72
C ASP A 32 2.20 2.46 -12.93
N PRO A 33 1.11 3.25 -12.93
CA PRO A 33 1.19 4.69 -13.18
C PRO A 33 1.92 5.47 -12.06
N PHE A 34 2.05 4.91 -10.86
CA PHE A 34 2.75 5.55 -9.74
C PHE A 34 4.21 5.09 -9.61
N GLY A 35 4.63 4.19 -10.49
CA GLY A 35 5.97 3.62 -10.50
C GLY A 35 6.15 2.48 -9.50
N LEU A 36 7.30 1.81 -9.62
CA LEU A 36 7.64 0.64 -8.83
C LEU A 36 9.04 0.76 -8.23
N SER A 37 9.21 0.30 -6.99
CA SER A 37 10.52 0.12 -6.40
C SER A 37 11.29 -1.03 -7.05
N VAL A 38 12.62 -1.05 -6.90
CA VAL A 38 13.48 -2.14 -7.40
C VAL A 38 12.99 -3.52 -6.93
N SER A 39 12.54 -3.63 -5.68
CA SER A 39 12.04 -4.88 -5.10
C SER A 39 10.72 -5.32 -5.75
N GLN A 40 9.82 -4.38 -6.01
CA GLN A 40 8.55 -4.67 -6.70
C GLN A 40 8.80 -5.07 -8.16
N ILE A 41 9.71 -4.38 -8.85
CA ILE A 41 10.10 -4.72 -10.23
C ILE A 41 10.71 -6.13 -10.27
N ALA A 42 11.61 -6.46 -9.33
CA ALA A 42 12.22 -7.78 -9.23
C ALA A 42 11.16 -8.88 -9.06
N ASN A 43 10.17 -8.66 -8.19
CA ASN A 43 9.06 -9.59 -7.98
C ASN A 43 8.18 -9.74 -9.23
N ASN A 44 7.83 -8.64 -9.88
CA ASN A 44 6.95 -8.64 -11.05
C ASN A 44 7.64 -9.26 -12.29
N THR A 45 8.94 -9.04 -12.45
CA THR A 45 9.70 -9.52 -13.62
C THR A 45 10.38 -10.88 -13.39
N ARG A 46 10.35 -11.40 -12.15
CA ARG A 46 11.09 -12.58 -11.68
C ARG A 46 12.60 -12.50 -11.97
N LEU A 47 13.16 -11.30 -11.85
CA LEU A 47 14.59 -11.03 -12.01
C LEU A 47 15.23 -10.77 -10.65
N SER A 48 16.54 -10.98 -10.54
CA SER A 48 17.27 -10.61 -9.33
C SER A 48 17.34 -9.08 -9.19
N VAL A 49 17.36 -8.58 -7.95
CA VAL A 49 17.54 -7.15 -7.64
C VAL A 49 18.80 -6.58 -8.32
N LYS A 50 19.89 -7.34 -8.36
CA LYS A 50 21.15 -6.94 -9.02
C LYS A 50 20.96 -6.78 -10.53
N THR A 51 20.27 -7.72 -11.17
CA THR A 51 19.94 -7.65 -12.60
C THR A 51 19.08 -6.43 -12.88
N VAL A 52 18.05 -6.19 -12.05
CA VAL A 52 17.16 -5.04 -12.21
C VAL A 52 17.94 -3.73 -12.13
N ARG A 53 18.78 -3.53 -11.11
CA ARG A 53 19.60 -2.31 -11.00
C ARG A 53 20.55 -2.12 -12.19
N ASN A 54 21.21 -3.19 -12.62
CA ASN A 54 22.14 -3.13 -13.75
C ASN A 54 21.42 -2.73 -15.04
N VAL A 55 20.24 -3.29 -15.29
CA VAL A 55 19.47 -2.98 -16.48
C VAL A 55 18.86 -1.58 -16.40
N ILE A 56 18.29 -1.18 -15.26
CA ILE A 56 17.77 0.18 -15.06
C ILE A 56 18.86 1.23 -15.27
N ALA A 57 20.09 0.98 -14.81
CA ALA A 57 21.21 1.90 -15.02
C ALA A 57 21.54 2.15 -16.50
N THR A 58 21.12 1.26 -17.39
CA THR A 58 21.28 1.40 -18.86
C THR A 58 20.03 1.90 -19.58
N LEU A 59 18.89 1.97 -18.88
CA LEU A 59 17.63 2.43 -19.43
C LEU A 59 17.50 3.94 -19.24
N ASP A 60 17.63 4.69 -20.33
CA ASP A 60 17.35 6.13 -20.30
C ASP A 60 15.84 6.42 -20.12
N GLU A 61 14.96 5.49 -20.46
CA GLU A 61 13.51 5.65 -20.33
C GLU A 61 13.02 5.58 -18.86
N ALA A 62 13.81 5.04 -17.94
CA ALA A 62 13.43 4.92 -16.53
C ALA A 62 13.85 6.18 -15.75
N GLN A 63 12.92 6.78 -15.02
CA GLN A 63 13.19 7.90 -14.14
C GLN A 63 13.18 7.44 -12.68
N ASP A 64 14.21 7.80 -11.93
CA ASP A 64 14.23 7.65 -10.47
C ASP A 64 13.71 8.95 -9.85
N ASN A 65 12.74 8.84 -8.95
CA ASN A 65 12.19 9.97 -8.20
C ASN A 65 13.05 10.37 -6.97
N GLY A 66 14.23 9.75 -6.80
CA GLY A 66 15.13 9.98 -5.67
C GLY A 66 14.69 9.26 -4.38
N LEU A 67 13.51 8.64 -4.41
CA LEU A 67 12.97 7.80 -3.34
C LEU A 67 13.10 6.30 -3.67
N GLY A 68 13.77 5.96 -4.78
CA GLY A 68 13.97 4.58 -5.23
C GLY A 68 12.72 3.96 -5.87
N ILE A 69 11.78 4.79 -6.33
CA ILE A 69 10.63 4.39 -7.15
C ILE A 69 10.90 4.81 -8.58
N PHE A 70 10.73 3.86 -9.50
CA PHE A 70 11.00 4.05 -10.91
C PHE A 70 9.70 4.23 -11.69
N THR A 71 9.62 5.28 -12.48
CA THR A 71 8.53 5.57 -13.43
C THR A 71 9.07 5.63 -14.86
N ILE A 72 8.19 5.67 -15.86
CA ILE A 72 8.59 5.94 -17.25
C ILE A 72 8.72 7.45 -17.44
N LYS A 73 9.79 7.89 -18.10
CA LYS A 73 9.89 9.27 -18.60
C LYS A 73 8.82 9.48 -19.67
N ASP A 74 7.71 10.10 -19.32
CA ASP A 74 6.72 10.52 -20.30
C ASP A 74 7.39 11.52 -21.25
N SER A 75 7.42 11.21 -22.55
CA SER A 75 7.90 12.14 -23.59
C SER A 75 6.96 13.34 -23.80
N THR A 76 5.99 13.53 -22.91
CA THR A 76 5.06 14.65 -22.92
C THR A 76 4.96 15.25 -21.51
N ASN A 77 5.66 16.38 -21.36
CA ASN A 77 5.27 17.53 -20.56
C ASN A 77 5.59 17.54 -19.04
N ASN A 78 6.58 18.40 -18.73
CA ASN A 78 6.72 19.21 -17.52
C ASN A 78 6.94 18.53 -16.17
N GLN A 79 8.22 18.38 -15.86
CA GLN A 79 8.83 18.77 -14.59
C GLN A 79 8.13 20.00 -13.95
N PRO A 80 7.74 19.98 -12.66
CA PRO A 80 7.79 21.19 -11.88
C PRO A 80 9.21 21.32 -11.34
N GLU A 81 9.99 22.18 -11.98
CA GLU A 81 11.20 22.72 -11.38
C GLU A 81 10.84 23.37 -10.05
N SER A 82 11.63 23.03 -9.03
CA SER A 82 11.78 23.82 -7.83
C SER A 82 12.19 25.25 -8.18
N VAL A 83 11.37 26.24 -7.84
CA VAL A 83 11.86 27.62 -7.72
C VAL A 83 11.30 28.25 -6.45
N ASN A 84 12.21 28.45 -5.51
CA ASN A 84 12.04 29.28 -4.32
C ASN A 84 12.58 30.67 -4.68
N SER A 85 11.82 31.75 -4.37
CA SER A 85 12.25 33.01 -3.72
C SER A 85 11.37 34.21 -4.13
N GLU A 86 10.76 34.80 -3.10
CA GLU A 86 10.45 36.22 -2.88
C GLU A 86 9.93 37.11 -4.02
N THR A 87 8.74 37.69 -3.85
CA THR A 87 8.55 39.11 -3.46
C THR A 87 7.05 39.45 -3.37
N GLN A 88 6.60 39.84 -2.17
CA GLN A 88 5.35 40.56 -1.86
C GLN A 88 5.46 42.05 -2.30
N PRO A 89 4.45 42.93 -2.14
CA PRO A 89 3.00 42.76 -2.00
C PRO A 89 2.22 43.72 -2.93
N ASP A 90 0.91 43.52 -3.11
CA ASP A 90 -0.01 44.66 -2.96
C ASP A 90 -1.46 44.22 -2.70
N VAL A 91 -2.08 44.93 -1.76
CA VAL A 91 -3.45 44.81 -1.27
C VAL A 91 -4.23 45.94 -1.94
N PRO A 92 -5.53 45.79 -2.26
CA PRO A 92 -6.49 46.41 -1.35
C PRO A 92 -7.75 45.57 -1.06
N GLN A 93 -8.12 45.65 0.21
CA GLN A 93 -9.40 45.41 0.86
C GLN A 93 -10.64 45.62 -0.02
N ASN A 94 -11.67 44.79 0.18
CA ASN A 94 -12.99 45.37 0.45
C ASN A 94 -13.86 44.47 1.35
N GLU A 95 -14.48 45.14 2.31
CA GLU A 95 -15.37 44.64 3.35
C GLU A 95 -16.71 44.15 2.77
N LYS A 96 -17.34 43.18 3.43
CA LYS A 96 -18.71 43.34 3.93
C LYS A 96 -19.13 42.20 4.85
N GLU A 97 -19.31 42.60 6.10
CA GLU A 97 -20.09 41.93 7.12
C GLU A 97 -21.50 41.61 6.61
N LYS A 98 -22.05 40.45 7.01
CA LYS A 98 -23.47 40.38 7.36
C LYS A 98 -23.73 39.38 8.48
N LEU A 99 -23.92 39.98 9.65
CA LEU A 99 -24.60 39.48 10.85
C LEU A 99 -25.96 38.84 10.49
N ILE A 100 -26.26 37.65 11.01
CA ILE A 100 -27.65 37.24 11.24
C ILE A 100 -27.72 36.56 12.60
N ASP A 101 -28.47 37.21 13.49
CA ASP A 101 -28.82 36.76 14.82
C ASP A 101 -29.97 35.73 14.78
N THR A 102 -29.94 34.84 15.77
CA THR A 102 -30.83 33.76 16.24
C THR A 102 -32.34 34.16 16.38
N PRO A 103 -33.30 33.36 16.92
CA PRO A 103 -33.45 31.91 17.20
C PRO A 103 -34.86 31.31 16.85
N ALA A 104 -35.02 29.98 16.83
CA ALA A 104 -36.26 29.22 17.16
C ALA A 104 -35.98 27.70 16.96
N ASP A 105 -35.88 26.87 17.99
CA ASP A 105 -36.93 26.29 18.85
C ASP A 105 -37.51 24.96 18.32
N ASN A 106 -37.56 23.98 19.24
CA ASN A 106 -38.05 22.60 19.19
C ASN A 106 -37.08 21.47 18.76
N PRO A 107 -37.26 20.23 19.30
CA PRO A 107 -37.22 19.81 20.71
C PRO A 107 -36.32 18.55 20.90
N PRO A 108 -36.06 18.07 22.14
CA PRO A 108 -35.20 16.90 22.38
C PRO A 108 -35.96 15.58 22.15
N LEU A 109 -35.36 14.64 21.41
CA LEU A 109 -35.80 13.24 21.39
C LEU A 109 -34.93 12.43 22.35
N ASP A 110 -35.61 11.91 23.36
CA ASP A 110 -35.14 11.04 24.43
C ASP A 110 -35.31 9.55 24.02
N ILE A 111 -34.57 8.71 24.74
CA ILE A 111 -34.76 7.28 25.08
C ILE A 111 -34.74 6.14 24.03
N SER A 112 -33.72 5.28 24.25
CA SER A 112 -33.79 3.82 24.52
C SER A 112 -33.96 2.78 23.40
N GLY A 113 -33.21 1.69 23.59
CA GLY A 113 -33.39 0.36 22.99
C GLY A 113 -32.29 0.03 21.97
N GLY A 114 -31.30 -0.81 22.20
CA GLY A 114 -31.35 -2.08 22.93
C GLY A 114 -31.88 -3.18 22.02
N VAL A 115 -31.08 -3.67 21.06
CA VAL A 115 -31.24 -5.03 20.51
C VAL A 115 -29.88 -5.57 20.05
N GLU A 116 -29.45 -6.63 20.73
CA GLU A 116 -28.54 -7.68 20.27
C GLU A 116 -29.05 -8.25 18.93
N PRO A 117 -28.18 -8.82 18.07
CA PRO A 117 -28.23 -10.28 18.04
C PRO A 117 -26.87 -10.94 17.87
N LYS A 118 -26.64 -11.92 18.75
CA LYS A 118 -26.01 -13.22 18.49
C LYS A 118 -26.07 -13.68 17.03
N ALA A 119 -24.93 -14.13 16.53
CA ALA A 119 -24.85 -15.39 15.81
C ALA A 119 -23.45 -15.99 16.00
N GLU A 120 -23.34 -16.89 16.98
CA GLU A 120 -22.36 -17.96 16.99
C GLU A 120 -22.42 -18.72 15.65
N VAL A 121 -21.29 -18.89 14.96
CA VAL A 121 -21.10 -20.03 14.05
C VAL A 121 -19.93 -20.84 14.58
N LYS A 122 -20.30 -21.80 15.43
CA LYS A 122 -19.53 -23.00 15.75
C LYS A 122 -19.42 -23.82 14.46
N THR A 123 -18.21 -23.95 13.92
CA THR A 123 -17.93 -25.05 12.98
C THR A 123 -17.16 -26.12 13.74
N SER A 124 -17.96 -27.05 14.25
CA SER A 124 -17.58 -28.31 14.86
C SER A 124 -16.67 -29.12 13.91
N THR A 125 -15.44 -29.38 14.33
CA THR A 125 -14.57 -30.38 13.72
C THR A 125 -15.12 -31.76 14.08
N GLN A 126 -15.77 -32.42 13.12
CA GLN A 126 -16.17 -33.82 13.25
C GLN A 126 -14.90 -34.69 13.29
N LYS A 127 -14.57 -35.15 14.50
CA LYS A 127 -13.62 -36.21 14.80
C LYS A 127 -14.23 -37.53 14.32
N SER A 128 -13.73 -38.08 13.21
CA SER A 128 -14.07 -39.44 12.78
C SER A 128 -13.32 -40.44 13.66
N GLU A 129 -14.00 -40.91 14.71
CA GLU A 129 -13.52 -41.99 15.59
C GLU A 129 -14.01 -43.32 14.98
N VAL A 130 -13.11 -44.06 14.34
CA VAL A 130 -13.40 -45.44 13.90
C VAL A 130 -13.21 -46.35 15.11
N ILE A 131 -14.33 -46.70 15.75
CA ILE A 131 -14.37 -47.67 16.84
C ILE A 131 -14.29 -49.08 16.21
N LYS A 132 -13.18 -49.79 16.42
CA LYS A 132 -13.14 -51.25 16.35
C LYS A 132 -13.17 -51.78 17.79
N VAL A 133 -14.18 -52.58 18.11
CA VAL A 133 -14.31 -53.23 19.42
C VAL A 133 -13.84 -54.68 19.32
N VAL A 134 -13.19 -55.11 20.42
CA VAL A 134 -13.01 -56.48 20.95
C VAL A 134 -11.73 -57.22 20.54
N ASP A 135 -10.70 -57.14 21.41
CA ASP A 135 -10.08 -58.29 22.08
C ASP A 135 -9.47 -57.82 23.42
N PRO A 136 -9.69 -58.51 24.57
CA PRO A 136 -9.43 -57.96 25.91
C PRO A 136 -8.03 -58.20 26.50
N ASP A 137 -7.03 -58.60 25.71
CA ASP A 137 -5.70 -58.94 26.25
C ASP A 137 -4.51 -58.38 25.46
N ASN A 138 -4.74 -57.33 24.66
CA ASN A 138 -3.67 -56.65 23.95
C ASN A 138 -3.79 -55.14 24.19
N GLN A 139 -2.80 -54.56 24.89
CA GLN A 139 -2.74 -53.11 25.09
C GLN A 139 -2.78 -52.42 23.71
N PRO A 140 -3.65 -51.43 23.48
CA PRO A 140 -3.56 -50.66 22.26
C PRO A 140 -2.30 -49.80 22.35
N GLU A 141 -1.22 -50.24 21.68
CA GLU A 141 -0.13 -49.35 21.34
C GLU A 141 -0.74 -48.23 20.48
N ILE A 142 -0.91 -47.06 21.11
CA ILE A 142 -1.30 -45.85 20.43
C ILE A 142 -0.09 -45.51 19.56
N VAL A 143 -0.09 -45.98 18.32
CA VAL A 143 0.80 -45.48 17.27
C VAL A 143 0.33 -44.06 16.99
N THR A 144 0.73 -43.15 17.87
CA THR A 144 0.60 -41.72 17.66
C THR A 144 1.52 -41.43 16.48
N ASP A 145 0.93 -41.17 15.31
CA ASP A 145 1.67 -40.73 14.14
C ASP A 145 2.58 -39.57 14.57
N PRO A 146 3.92 -39.70 14.44
CA PRO A 146 4.86 -38.66 14.86
C PRO A 146 4.47 -37.29 14.30
N PHE A 147 3.84 -37.26 13.13
CA PHE A 147 3.36 -36.03 12.50
C PHE A 147 2.31 -35.26 13.34
N GLU A 148 1.38 -35.95 14.01
CA GLU A 148 0.38 -35.32 14.87
C GLU A 148 0.99 -34.77 16.16
N GLN A 149 2.05 -35.40 16.68
CA GLN A 149 2.81 -34.87 17.81
C GLN A 149 3.49 -33.55 17.44
N TYR A 150 4.14 -33.48 16.27
CA TYR A 150 4.83 -32.26 15.82
C TYR A 150 3.87 -31.13 15.44
N LYS A 151 2.65 -31.43 14.98
CA LYS A 151 1.62 -30.43 14.68
C LYS A 151 1.24 -29.57 15.88
N SER A 152 1.29 -30.14 17.08
CA SER A 152 1.07 -29.41 18.34
C SER A 152 2.25 -28.51 18.75
N MET A 153 3.45 -28.78 18.22
CA MET A 153 4.68 -28.03 18.48
C MET A 153 4.90 -26.88 17.49
N VAL A 154 4.12 -26.80 16.40
CA VAL A 154 4.22 -25.71 15.42
C VAL A 154 3.35 -24.54 15.88
N GLU A 155 3.99 -23.46 16.29
CA GLU A 155 3.33 -22.17 16.54
C GLU A 155 2.81 -21.61 15.21
N THR A 156 1.49 -21.66 15.02
CA THR A 156 0.86 -21.13 13.81
C THR A 156 0.56 -19.64 14.03
N VAL A 157 1.32 -18.78 13.36
CA VAL A 157 1.06 -17.34 13.36
C VAL A 157 0.17 -17.00 12.16
N THR A 158 -1.08 -16.68 12.43
CA THR A 158 -2.04 -16.24 11.41
C THR A 158 -1.99 -14.72 11.28
N VAL A 159 -1.57 -14.22 10.12
CA VAL A 159 -1.58 -12.77 9.83
C VAL A 159 -2.86 -12.44 9.06
N GLU A 160 -3.80 -11.75 9.71
CA GLU A 160 -5.02 -11.27 9.08
C GLU A 160 -4.80 -9.83 8.57
N LYS A 161 -4.93 -9.62 7.26
CA LYS A 161 -4.91 -8.28 6.66
C LYS A 161 -6.33 -7.74 6.62
N LYS A 162 -6.58 -6.64 7.35
CA LYS A 162 -7.85 -5.92 7.32
C LYS A 162 -7.68 -4.58 6.62
N SER A 163 -8.60 -4.27 5.72
CA SER A 163 -8.74 -2.95 5.14
C SER A 163 -9.53 -2.07 6.10
N VAL A 164 -8.97 -0.91 6.46
CA VAL A 164 -9.66 0.10 7.26
C VAL A 164 -9.92 1.29 6.35
N SER A 165 -11.20 1.63 6.17
CA SER A 165 -11.62 2.83 5.44
C SER A 165 -11.97 3.93 6.43
N LEU A 166 -11.37 5.11 6.27
CA LEU A 166 -11.73 6.31 7.03
C LEU A 166 -12.66 7.18 6.21
N ASN A 167 -13.69 7.74 6.85
CA ASN A 167 -14.47 8.79 6.22
C ASN A 167 -13.75 10.15 6.29
N ALA A 168 -14.22 11.14 5.53
CA ALA A 168 -13.58 12.45 5.45
C ALA A 168 -13.43 13.15 6.81
N LYS A 169 -14.41 12.98 7.72
CA LYS A 169 -14.35 13.58 9.07
C LYS A 169 -13.30 12.90 9.94
N GLN A 170 -13.24 11.56 9.91
CA GLN A 170 -12.23 10.79 10.63
C GLN A 170 -10.83 11.11 10.13
N LEU A 171 -10.65 11.21 8.81
CA LEU A 171 -9.38 11.59 8.20
C LEU A 171 -9.00 13.03 8.59
N SER A 172 -9.94 13.98 8.57
CA SER A 172 -9.69 15.36 9.01
C SER A 172 -9.25 15.43 10.46
N ASN A 173 -9.94 14.71 11.37
CA ASN A 173 -9.57 14.69 12.78
C ASN A 173 -8.18 14.08 12.98
N LEU A 174 -7.87 12.98 12.29
CA LEU A 174 -6.55 12.37 12.35
C LEU A 174 -5.45 13.34 11.86
N LEU A 175 -5.70 14.07 10.78
CA LEU A 175 -4.77 15.06 10.26
C LEU A 175 -4.63 16.28 11.19
N GLN A 176 -5.69 16.66 11.87
CA GLN A 176 -5.65 17.69 12.89
C GLN A 176 -4.83 17.24 14.12
N ASP A 177 -5.04 16.02 14.58
CA ASP A 177 -4.37 15.48 15.77
C ASP A 177 -2.87 15.21 15.53
N LEU A 178 -2.51 14.67 14.35
CA LEU A 178 -1.12 14.32 14.03
C LEU A 178 -0.30 15.52 13.54
N PHE A 179 -0.92 16.43 12.78
CA PHE A 179 -0.19 17.49 12.08
C PHE A 179 -0.63 18.90 12.47
N GLY A 180 -1.59 19.06 13.40
CA GLY A 180 -2.09 20.36 13.81
C GLY A 180 -2.83 21.11 12.69
N LEU A 181 -3.33 20.40 11.68
CA LEU A 181 -4.02 21.00 10.54
C LEU A 181 -5.44 21.43 10.92
N LYS A 182 -5.76 22.70 10.70
CA LYS A 182 -7.11 23.27 10.82
C LYS A 182 -7.71 23.48 9.43
N ASN A 183 -9.04 23.44 9.35
CA ASN A 183 -9.79 23.69 8.11
C ASN A 183 -9.35 22.81 6.92
N VAL A 184 -9.27 21.49 7.13
CA VAL A 184 -8.92 20.54 6.07
C VAL A 184 -10.08 20.41 5.07
N GLN A 185 -9.82 20.79 3.83
CA GLN A 185 -10.75 20.64 2.71
C GLN A 185 -10.17 19.64 1.71
N PHE A 186 -10.99 18.63 1.41
CA PHE A 186 -10.65 17.58 0.46
C PHE A 186 -11.31 17.88 -0.88
N PHE A 187 -10.55 17.80 -1.95
CA PHE A 187 -11.06 17.83 -3.32
C PHE A 187 -10.91 16.42 -3.89
N ALA A 188 -12.04 15.79 -4.18
CA ALA A 188 -12.09 14.45 -4.72
C ALA A 188 -12.59 14.46 -6.16
N GLU A 189 -11.99 13.63 -7.00
CA GLU A 189 -12.48 13.30 -8.33
C GLU A 189 -12.90 11.83 -8.34
N GLY A 190 -14.21 11.60 -8.39
CA GLY A 190 -14.77 10.25 -8.23
C GLY A 190 -14.56 9.69 -6.82
N GLN A 191 -13.85 8.56 -6.72
CA GLN A 191 -13.57 7.88 -5.45
C GLN A 191 -12.20 8.22 -4.85
N SER A 192 -11.41 9.04 -5.54
CA SER A 192 -10.04 9.37 -5.14
C SER A 192 -9.93 10.83 -4.71
N ILE A 193 -9.20 11.08 -3.62
CA ILE A 193 -8.81 12.43 -3.22
C ILE A 193 -7.66 12.86 -4.13
N THR A 194 -7.89 13.91 -4.93
CA THR A 194 -6.90 14.43 -5.89
C THR A 194 -6.10 15.57 -5.28
N ARG A 195 -6.71 16.35 -4.37
CA ARG A 195 -6.04 17.48 -3.71
C ARG A 195 -6.53 17.67 -2.28
N LEU A 196 -5.63 18.14 -1.43
CA LEU A 196 -5.91 18.56 -0.06
C LEU A 196 -5.48 20.01 0.12
N SER A 197 -6.30 20.83 0.76
CA SER A 197 -5.90 22.13 1.28
C SER A 197 -6.19 22.18 2.78
N ALA A 198 -5.24 22.67 3.55
CA ALA A 198 -5.39 22.86 4.98
C ALA A 198 -4.64 24.11 5.41
N GLN A 199 -5.05 24.70 6.53
CA GLN A 199 -4.34 25.78 7.18
C GLN A 199 -3.58 25.16 8.36
N LEU A 200 -2.29 25.50 8.52
CA LEU A 200 -1.61 25.16 9.75
C LEU A 200 -2.22 25.97 10.88
N SER A 201 -2.34 25.37 12.05
CA SER A 201 -2.54 26.14 13.27
C SER A 201 -1.30 27.01 13.48
N ASP A 202 -1.46 28.32 13.69
CA ASP A 202 -0.38 29.23 14.13
C ASP A 202 0.15 28.90 15.54
N GLU A 203 -0.19 27.72 16.06
CA GLU A 203 0.20 27.21 17.36
C GLU A 203 1.45 26.33 17.22
N VAL A 204 2.48 26.93 16.61
CA VAL A 204 3.88 26.59 16.94
C VAL A 204 4.44 27.83 17.62
N MET A 205 4.01 28.04 18.87
CA MET A 205 4.67 28.95 19.80
C MET A 205 5.67 28.15 20.62
N LEU A 206 6.94 28.55 20.46
CA LEU A 206 8.15 28.25 21.25
C LEU A 206 8.93 26.97 20.91
#